data_AF-A0A420SAS3-F1
#
_entry.id   AF-A0A420SAS3-F1
#
_cell.length_a   1.000
_cell.length_b   1.000
_cell.length_c   1.000
_cell.angle_alpha   90.00
_cell.angle_beta   90.00
_cell.angle_gamma   90.00
#
_symmetry.space_group_name_H-M   'P 1'
#
loop_
_entity.id
_entity.type
_entity.pdbx_description
1 polymer ?
#
loop_
_entity_poly.entity_id
_entity_poly.type
_entity_poly.pdbx_seq_one_letter_code
_entity_poly.pdbx_strand_id
1 'polypeptide(L)'
;MAFLELTAPRSPTPEPASTISSEDNKLVALTPPSHAFAETTNTTSAEVSVDNTDKVSLQSPIKDHELKEPKAFDQMIAHINAMRAKVQALESENTELKAQVEYEKSFKEHFSKNLDEANNNLHSAEREAAIKFQTLESENTELKAQVEHEKSSKEQFSNNLETANRNWRFAESESAAKVQALESENNEIKAQLENEKSFKEHYSRSLDEANRNWHSAEFEAAAKEAELGRVRERLSLVEAQVTEQAELHAVKEQNTELQARYRYQFYLTTHHHVQTLKHMMHDWKAQVVQKIDEEYEKNKEKENDSAAVVDDEYERLKALVEGHDYIITNIKKGNEKFATLIKDLRESEDPTLTSDLAADRFEAFLSEREKMVAQLEQEKEEFVEMVNEN
;
A
#
# COMPACT_ATOMS: atom_id res chain seq x y z
N MET A 1 20.77 9.31 7.99
CA MET A 1 21.36 9.20 9.33
C MET A 1 20.91 10.38 10.16
N ALA A 2 19.86 10.19 10.97
CA ALA A 2 19.58 10.84 12.26
C ALA A 2 18.24 10.28 12.74
N PHE A 3 18.27 9.62 13.89
CA PHE A 3 17.17 8.91 14.55
C PHE A 3 16.18 9.90 15.16
N LEU A 4 14.89 9.57 15.12
CA LEU A 4 13.86 10.13 16.01
C LEU A 4 13.21 8.97 16.76
N GLU A 5 13.68 8.73 17.98
CA GLU A 5 12.92 8.05 19.03
C GLU A 5 11.89 9.03 19.60
N LEU A 6 10.63 8.62 19.72
CA LEU A 6 9.68 9.23 20.65
C LEU A 6 8.65 8.19 21.13
N THR A 7 8.96 7.73 22.33
CA THR A 7 8.18 7.11 23.40
C THR A 7 6.64 7.11 23.30
N ALA A 8 6.08 5.93 23.59
CA ALA A 8 4.67 5.64 23.77
C ALA A 8 4.07 6.22 25.07
N PRO A 9 2.78 6.63 25.09
CA PRO A 9 2.04 6.84 26.33
C PRO A 9 1.35 5.57 26.82
N ARG A 10 1.30 5.49 28.14
CA ARG A 10 0.96 4.36 29.02
C ARG A 10 -0.52 3.92 28.97
N SER A 11 -0.69 2.62 29.18
CA SER A 11 -1.93 1.95 29.60
C SER A 11 -2.37 2.39 31.01
N PRO A 12 -3.68 2.50 31.29
CA PRO A 12 -4.21 2.36 32.64
C PRO A 12 -4.65 0.90 32.91
N THR A 13 -4.09 0.35 33.98
CA THR A 13 -4.42 -0.94 34.61
C THR A 13 -5.85 -0.93 35.20
N PRO A 14 -6.58 -2.06 35.22
CA PRO A 14 -7.96 -2.12 35.72
C PRO A 14 -8.09 -2.46 37.22
N GLU A 15 -9.16 -1.89 37.82
CA GLU A 15 -10.01 -2.38 38.95
C GLU A 15 -9.43 -2.47 40.39
N PRO A 16 -10.25 -2.38 41.48
CA PRO A 16 -11.54 -3.07 41.64
C PRO A 16 -12.70 -2.35 42.38
N ALA A 17 -13.86 -3.03 42.31
CA ALA A 17 -15.14 -2.77 42.95
C ALA A 17 -15.12 -2.68 44.50
N SER A 18 -16.09 -1.95 45.05
CA SER A 18 -16.74 -2.24 46.35
C SER A 18 -18.11 -1.55 46.41
N THR A 19 -19.20 -2.29 46.29
CA THR A 19 -20.06 -2.89 47.34
C THR A 19 -21.11 -1.92 47.93
N ILE A 20 -22.33 -2.08 47.41
CA ILE A 20 -23.64 -2.14 48.07
C ILE A 20 -23.67 -1.85 49.59
N SER A 21 -24.52 -0.91 50.00
CA SER A 21 -25.05 -0.84 51.38
C SER A 21 -26.53 -0.46 51.33
N SER A 22 -27.39 -1.43 51.63
CA SER A 22 -28.81 -1.26 51.93
C SER A 22 -29.03 -1.57 53.40
N GLU A 23 -29.66 -0.65 54.14
CA GLU A 23 -30.33 -0.79 55.44
C GLU A 23 -30.62 0.67 55.88
N ASP A 24 -31.76 1.08 56.41
CA ASP A 24 -32.75 0.34 57.17
C ASP A 24 -34.13 1.01 57.06
N ASN A 25 -35.13 0.17 56.80
CA ASN A 25 -36.54 0.47 56.84
C ASN A 25 -37.06 -0.02 58.20
N LYS A 26 -37.48 0.86 59.11
CA LYS A 26 -38.23 0.44 60.31
C LYS A 26 -39.50 1.26 60.50
N LEU A 27 -40.55 0.73 59.91
CA LEU A 27 -41.93 0.83 60.37
C LEU A 27 -42.01 0.29 61.81
N VAL A 28 -42.48 1.11 62.75
CA VAL A 28 -43.03 0.63 64.02
C VAL A 28 -44.54 0.81 63.96
N ALA A 29 -45.22 -0.32 64.02
CA ALA A 29 -46.65 -0.46 63.95
C ALA A 29 -47.35 0.00 65.24
N LEU A 30 -48.55 0.53 65.02
CA LEU A 30 -49.61 0.81 65.99
C LEU A 30 -50.06 -0.43 66.76
N THR A 31 -50.42 -0.25 68.03
CA THR A 31 -51.49 -1.03 68.68
C THR A 31 -52.08 -0.26 69.87
N PRO A 32 -53.40 0.04 69.90
CA PRO A 32 -54.18 0.37 71.12
C PRO A 32 -54.80 -0.95 71.69
N PRO A 33 -55.70 -1.01 72.71
CA PRO A 33 -56.47 0.04 73.43
C PRO A 33 -56.63 -0.18 74.96
N SER A 34 -57.37 0.70 75.65
CA SER A 34 -58.62 0.37 76.39
C SER A 34 -58.95 1.35 77.52
N HIS A 35 -60.18 1.85 77.49
CA HIS A 35 -60.87 2.60 78.54
C HIS A 35 -61.19 1.73 79.77
N ALA A 36 -61.33 2.36 80.94
CA ALA A 36 -62.27 1.95 81.98
C ALA A 36 -62.81 3.20 82.71
N PHE A 37 -64.14 3.36 82.64
CA PHE A 37 -64.96 4.26 83.45
C PHE A 37 -65.06 3.71 84.89
N ALA A 38 -65.22 4.61 85.87
CA ALA A 38 -65.90 4.31 87.13
C ALA A 38 -66.77 5.50 87.53
N GLU A 39 -68.07 5.25 87.59
CA GLU A 39 -69.14 6.17 87.97
C GLU A 39 -69.53 5.99 89.45
N THR A 40 -69.88 7.12 90.08
CA THR A 40 -70.95 7.32 91.07
C THR A 40 -70.94 6.57 92.43
N THR A 41 -71.17 7.29 93.54
CA THR A 41 -72.52 7.49 94.13
C THR A 41 -72.48 8.28 95.45
N ASN A 42 -73.57 9.03 95.67
CA ASN A 42 -73.94 9.85 96.84
C ASN A 42 -74.42 9.03 98.05
N THR A 43 -74.85 9.75 99.10
CA THR A 43 -75.81 9.44 100.21
C THR A 43 -75.17 9.15 101.57
N THR A 44 -75.64 9.61 102.75
CA THR A 44 -76.86 10.33 103.17
C THR A 44 -76.70 10.85 104.62
N SER A 45 -77.46 11.92 104.93
CA SER A 45 -78.14 12.37 106.17
C SER A 45 -78.21 11.40 107.38
N ALA A 46 -78.62 11.73 108.60
CA ALA A 46 -78.88 12.89 109.45
C ALA A 46 -79.28 12.26 110.82
N GLU A 47 -79.20 13.00 111.93
CA GLU A 47 -80.28 13.14 112.93
C GLU A 47 -79.77 13.80 114.22
N VAL A 48 -80.48 14.87 114.61
CA VAL A 48 -80.43 15.51 115.92
C VAL A 48 -81.77 15.22 116.59
N SER A 49 -81.72 14.61 117.76
CA SER A 49 -82.86 14.34 118.64
C SER A 49 -82.90 15.40 119.75
N VAL A 50 -84.07 15.96 120.03
CA VAL A 50 -84.36 16.81 121.19
C VAL A 50 -85.58 16.24 121.88
N ASP A 51 -85.41 15.90 123.15
CA ASP A 51 -86.42 15.31 124.03
C ASP A 51 -86.63 16.26 125.22
N ASN A 52 -87.87 16.60 125.53
CA ASN A 52 -88.24 17.26 126.79
C ASN A 52 -89.69 16.87 127.13
N THR A 53 -89.84 16.05 128.17
CA THR A 53 -91.13 15.75 128.81
C THR A 53 -91.00 16.10 130.30
N ASP A 54 -91.91 16.92 130.82
CA ASP A 54 -91.97 17.28 132.24
C ASP A 54 -93.22 16.67 132.88
N LYS A 55 -93.04 16.04 134.05
CA LYS A 55 -94.09 15.47 134.90
C LYS A 55 -94.30 16.36 136.11
N VAL A 56 -95.54 16.67 136.46
CA VAL A 56 -95.88 17.17 137.80
C VAL A 56 -97.06 16.40 138.40
N SER A 57 -96.82 15.94 139.63
CA SER A 57 -97.72 15.15 140.49
C SER A 57 -98.51 16.05 141.44
N LEU A 58 -99.74 15.66 141.75
CA LEU A 58 -100.62 16.26 142.75
C LEU A 58 -100.33 15.71 144.16
N GLN A 59 -100.61 16.52 145.20
CA GLN A 59 -101.06 16.03 146.50
C GLN A 59 -101.90 17.08 147.25
N SER A 60 -103.07 16.66 147.75
CA SER A 60 -103.92 17.36 148.76
C SER A 60 -103.60 16.85 150.18
N PRO A 61 -104.13 17.47 151.26
CA PRO A 61 -105.34 16.91 151.88
C PRO A 61 -106.34 17.92 152.48
N ILE A 62 -107.53 17.36 152.74
CA ILE A 62 -108.84 17.92 153.14
C ILE A 62 -108.96 18.20 154.65
N LYS A 63 -109.81 19.16 155.08
CA LYS A 63 -110.80 18.97 156.18
C LYS A 63 -111.88 20.06 156.29
N ASP A 64 -113.11 19.63 156.01
CA ASP A 64 -114.42 19.87 156.65
C ASP A 64 -114.70 21.16 157.44
N HIS A 65 -115.72 21.90 157.00
CA HIS A 65 -116.96 22.01 157.79
C HIS A 65 -118.17 22.38 156.92
N GLU A 66 -119.30 21.78 157.27
CA GLU A 66 -120.60 21.77 156.61
C GLU A 66 -121.26 23.15 156.56
N LEU A 67 -121.97 23.48 155.45
CA LEU A 67 -123.33 24.06 155.42
C LEU A 67 -123.71 24.52 153.99
N LYS A 68 -124.67 23.79 153.39
CA LYS A 68 -125.71 24.16 152.39
C LYS A 68 -125.37 24.97 151.12
N GLU A 69 -125.79 24.37 149.97
CA GLU A 69 -126.11 24.91 148.61
C GLU A 69 -124.94 25.23 147.63
N PRO A 70 -125.11 25.27 146.29
CA PRO A 70 -126.10 24.67 145.37
C PRO A 70 -125.47 23.87 144.17
N LYS A 71 -126.29 23.05 143.49
CA LYS A 71 -125.97 22.07 142.44
C LYS A 71 -125.43 22.59 141.06
N ALA A 72 -125.03 23.86 140.93
CA ALA A 72 -124.72 24.48 139.62
C ALA A 72 -123.22 24.71 139.33
N PHE A 73 -122.36 24.74 140.36
CA PHE A 73 -120.96 25.17 140.20
C PHE A 73 -120.04 24.10 139.59
N ASP A 74 -120.28 22.82 139.87
CA ASP A 74 -119.41 21.72 139.41
C ASP A 74 -119.50 21.46 137.90
N GLN A 75 -120.64 21.74 137.26
CA GLN A 75 -120.78 21.63 135.80
C GLN A 75 -120.00 22.71 135.03
N MET A 76 -119.84 23.90 135.63
CA MET A 76 -119.14 25.02 134.98
C MET A 76 -117.61 24.80 134.99
N ILE A 77 -117.07 24.24 136.07
CA ILE A 77 -115.64 23.90 136.17
C ILE A 77 -115.25 22.83 135.14
N ALA A 78 -116.08 21.81 134.93
CA ALA A 78 -115.82 20.76 133.95
C ALA A 78 -115.78 21.30 132.49
N HIS A 79 -116.67 22.22 132.14
CA HIS A 79 -116.76 22.78 130.79
C HIS A 79 -115.57 23.71 130.45
N ILE A 80 -115.03 24.43 131.43
CA ILE A 80 -113.84 25.30 131.24
C ILE A 80 -112.59 24.46 130.98
N ASN A 81 -112.41 23.34 131.70
CA ASN A 81 -111.28 22.44 131.49
C ASN A 81 -111.33 21.76 130.12
N ALA A 82 -112.53 21.39 129.64
CA ALA A 82 -112.70 20.84 128.30
C ALA A 82 -112.35 21.84 127.18
N MET A 83 -112.70 23.13 127.34
CA MET A 83 -112.30 24.16 126.37
C MET A 83 -110.80 24.42 126.37
N ARG A 84 -110.14 24.42 127.53
CA ARG A 84 -108.69 24.62 127.62
C ARG A 84 -107.91 23.52 126.90
N ALA A 85 -108.33 22.25 127.05
CA ALA A 85 -107.73 21.13 126.32
C ALA A 85 -107.92 21.25 124.80
N LYS A 86 -109.08 21.77 124.35
CA LYS A 86 -109.37 21.96 122.92
C LYS A 86 -108.53 23.07 122.28
N VAL A 87 -108.24 24.14 123.03
CA VAL A 87 -107.32 25.21 122.57
C VAL A 87 -105.89 24.70 122.47
N GLN A 88 -105.40 23.94 123.45
CA GLN A 88 -104.05 23.35 123.37
C GLN A 88 -103.89 22.36 122.20
N ALA A 89 -104.93 21.57 121.89
CA ALA A 89 -104.90 20.70 120.72
C ALA A 89 -104.81 21.50 119.40
N LEU A 90 -105.59 22.57 119.27
CA LEU A 90 -105.55 23.44 118.07
C LEU A 90 -104.23 24.22 117.93
N GLU A 91 -103.59 24.61 119.04
CA GLU A 91 -102.26 25.23 119.00
C GLU A 91 -101.19 24.22 118.53
N SER A 92 -101.27 22.95 118.96
CA SER A 92 -100.36 21.91 118.47
C SER A 92 -100.53 21.65 116.96
N GLU A 93 -101.77 21.58 116.47
CA GLU A 93 -102.08 21.33 115.05
C GLU A 93 -101.62 22.50 114.15
N ASN A 94 -101.74 23.75 114.62
CA ASN A 94 -101.28 24.92 113.87
C ASN A 94 -99.74 24.98 113.78
N THR A 95 -99.04 24.45 114.80
CA THR A 95 -97.58 24.36 114.80
C THR A 95 -97.09 23.30 113.80
N GLU A 96 -97.79 22.17 113.71
CA GLU A 96 -97.49 21.10 112.75
C GLU A 96 -97.75 21.52 111.29
N LEU A 97 -98.88 22.20 111.01
CA LEU A 97 -99.18 22.74 109.68
C LEU A 97 -98.15 23.76 109.19
N LYS A 98 -97.62 24.61 110.09
CA LYS A 98 -96.52 25.53 109.74
C LYS A 98 -95.26 24.80 109.30
N ALA A 99 -94.88 23.74 110.01
CA ALA A 99 -93.71 22.93 109.65
C ALA A 99 -93.88 22.24 108.29
N GLN A 100 -95.10 21.76 107.98
CA GLN A 100 -95.38 21.09 106.71
C GLN A 100 -95.31 22.04 105.50
N VAL A 101 -95.84 23.26 105.63
CA VAL A 101 -95.75 24.29 104.58
C VAL A 101 -94.30 24.68 104.29
N GLU A 102 -93.46 24.76 105.31
CA GLU A 102 -92.05 25.13 105.17
C GLU A 102 -91.23 24.01 104.50
N TYR A 103 -91.51 22.74 104.83
CA TYR A 103 -90.95 21.59 104.15
C TYR A 103 -91.32 21.56 102.66
N GLU A 104 -92.59 21.75 102.33
CA GLU A 104 -93.10 21.67 100.96
C GLU A 104 -92.57 22.81 100.07
N LYS A 105 -92.37 24.00 100.66
CA LYS A 105 -91.69 25.12 100.00
C LYS A 105 -90.23 24.79 99.68
N SER A 106 -89.50 24.18 100.63
CA SER A 106 -88.10 23.78 100.42
C SER A 106 -87.95 22.69 99.36
N PHE A 107 -88.86 21.71 99.34
CA PHE A 107 -88.86 20.62 98.36
C PHE A 107 -89.08 21.15 96.94
N LYS A 108 -90.06 22.05 96.75
CA LYS A 108 -90.38 22.62 95.44
C LYS A 108 -89.21 23.46 94.89
N GLU A 109 -88.52 24.20 95.75
CA GLU A 109 -87.33 24.98 95.37
C GLU A 109 -86.16 24.06 94.97
N HIS A 110 -85.95 22.96 95.69
CA HIS A 110 -84.92 21.98 95.35
C HIS A 110 -85.20 21.26 94.02
N PHE A 111 -86.46 20.91 93.76
CA PHE A 111 -86.87 20.24 92.51
C PHE A 111 -86.71 21.17 91.30
N SER A 112 -87.04 22.46 91.45
CA SER A 112 -86.89 23.44 90.37
C SER A 112 -85.42 23.62 89.98
N LYS A 113 -84.49 23.69 90.96
CA LYS A 113 -83.05 23.77 90.69
C LYS A 113 -82.51 22.56 89.92
N ASN A 114 -82.93 21.34 90.30
CA ASN A 114 -82.52 20.12 89.59
C ASN A 114 -82.99 20.10 88.12
N LEU A 115 -84.18 20.64 87.85
CA LEU A 115 -84.75 20.67 86.50
C LEU A 115 -84.03 21.69 85.61
N ASP A 116 -83.67 22.85 86.17
CA ASP A 116 -82.86 23.85 85.50
C ASP A 116 -81.44 23.33 85.21
N GLU A 117 -80.84 22.59 86.14
CA GLU A 117 -79.51 21.97 85.96
C GLU A 117 -79.52 20.87 84.88
N ALA A 118 -80.56 20.03 84.84
CA ALA A 118 -80.73 19.02 83.79
C ALA A 118 -80.90 19.64 82.39
N ASN A 119 -81.67 20.72 82.26
CA ASN A 119 -81.83 21.45 80.99
C ASN A 119 -80.53 22.11 80.54
N ASN A 120 -79.78 22.71 81.47
CA ASN A 120 -78.48 23.29 81.14
C ASN A 120 -77.47 22.24 80.66
N ASN A 121 -77.46 21.06 81.28
CA ASN A 121 -76.60 19.94 80.86
C ASN A 121 -77.00 19.40 79.47
N LEU A 122 -78.30 19.32 79.16
CA LEU A 122 -78.77 18.92 77.83
C LEU A 122 -78.33 19.92 76.75
N HIS A 123 -78.53 21.22 76.97
CA HIS A 123 -78.10 22.25 76.02
C HIS A 123 -76.58 22.32 75.86
N SER A 124 -75.81 21.99 76.91
CA SER A 124 -74.35 21.86 76.80
C SER A 124 -73.97 20.69 75.90
N ALA A 125 -74.60 19.52 76.07
CA ALA A 125 -74.34 18.34 75.25
C ALA A 125 -74.76 18.54 73.77
N GLU A 126 -75.88 19.23 73.52
CA GLU A 126 -76.32 19.58 72.16
C GLU A 126 -75.33 20.51 71.45
N ARG A 127 -74.80 21.52 72.17
CA ARG A 127 -73.77 22.40 71.62
C ARG A 127 -72.48 21.64 71.32
N GLU A 128 -72.04 20.75 72.21
CA GLU A 128 -70.85 19.93 71.96
C GLU A 128 -71.03 19.00 70.74
N ALA A 129 -72.22 18.40 70.58
CA ALA A 129 -72.53 17.56 69.43
C ALA A 129 -72.56 18.37 68.12
N ALA A 130 -73.16 19.56 68.13
CA ALA A 130 -73.20 20.45 66.97
C ALA A 130 -71.80 20.91 66.55
N ILE A 131 -70.94 21.27 67.52
CA ILE A 131 -69.54 21.64 67.26
C ILE A 131 -68.79 20.45 66.65
N LYS A 132 -68.89 19.24 67.24
CA LYS A 132 -68.25 18.04 66.68
C LYS A 132 -68.71 17.74 65.26
N PHE A 133 -70.01 17.87 64.98
CA PHE A 133 -70.54 17.63 63.64
C PHE A 133 -69.98 18.64 62.63
N GLN A 134 -69.94 19.93 63.00
CA GLN A 134 -69.38 20.97 62.14
C GLN A 134 -67.87 20.78 61.91
N THR A 135 -67.11 20.37 62.93
CA THR A 135 -65.69 20.04 62.79
C THR A 135 -65.50 18.86 61.83
N LEU A 136 -66.24 17.76 62.02
CA LEU A 136 -66.16 16.60 61.14
C LEU A 136 -66.58 16.92 59.70
N GLU A 137 -67.59 17.77 59.50
CA GLU A 137 -68.00 18.22 58.17
C GLU A 137 -66.90 19.04 57.50
N SER A 138 -66.26 19.96 58.24
CA SER A 138 -65.11 20.71 57.73
C SER A 138 -63.92 19.83 57.39
N GLU A 139 -63.56 18.86 58.26
CA GLU A 139 -62.50 17.89 58.01
C GLU A 139 -62.80 17.02 56.78
N ASN A 140 -64.07 16.61 56.59
CA ASN A 140 -64.46 15.81 55.45
C ASN A 140 -64.39 16.62 54.13
N THR A 141 -64.75 17.90 54.16
CA THR A 141 -64.57 18.78 53.00
C THR A 141 -63.09 19.00 52.65
N GLU A 142 -62.23 19.15 53.66
CA GLU A 142 -60.78 19.30 53.48
C GLU A 142 -60.14 18.00 52.94
N LEU A 143 -60.50 16.85 53.51
CA LEU A 143 -60.05 15.53 53.02
C LEU A 143 -60.47 15.29 51.58
N LYS A 144 -61.71 15.66 51.20
CA LYS A 144 -62.18 15.52 49.82
C LYS A 144 -61.38 16.40 48.85
N ALA A 145 -61.08 17.64 49.24
CA ALA A 145 -60.24 18.54 48.46
C ALA A 145 -58.81 18.00 48.33
N GLN A 146 -58.26 17.42 49.40
CA GLN A 146 -56.93 16.80 49.39
C GLN A 146 -56.88 15.57 48.47
N VAL A 147 -57.90 14.71 48.49
CA VAL A 147 -58.01 13.56 47.59
C VAL A 147 -58.11 13.99 46.13
N GLU A 148 -58.90 15.01 45.81
CA GLU A 148 -59.00 15.54 44.44
C GLU A 148 -57.67 16.16 43.97
N HIS A 149 -56.99 16.91 44.84
CA HIS A 149 -55.66 17.46 44.57
C HIS A 149 -54.61 16.37 44.33
N GLU A 150 -54.59 15.31 45.15
CA GLU A 150 -53.69 14.17 44.96
C GLU A 150 -53.99 13.40 43.68
N LYS A 151 -55.28 13.21 43.35
CA LYS A 151 -55.70 12.54 42.12
C LYS A 151 -55.23 13.32 40.89
N SER A 152 -55.46 14.64 40.89
CA SER A 152 -54.99 15.55 39.84
C SER A 152 -53.45 15.54 39.73
N SER A 153 -52.74 15.59 40.86
CA SER A 153 -51.28 15.53 40.89
C SER A 153 -50.75 14.21 40.32
N LYS A 154 -51.33 13.06 40.72
CA LYS A 154 -50.98 11.74 40.18
C LYS A 154 -51.22 11.66 38.67
N GLU A 155 -52.32 12.22 38.18
CA GLU A 155 -52.61 12.28 36.75
C GLU A 155 -51.60 13.15 35.98
N GLN A 156 -51.22 14.31 36.54
CA GLN A 156 -50.15 15.14 35.97
C GLN A 156 -48.80 14.42 35.95
N PHE A 157 -48.42 13.74 37.03
CA PHE A 157 -47.19 12.94 37.07
C PHE A 157 -47.22 11.81 36.04
N SER A 158 -48.35 11.11 35.89
CA SER A 158 -48.52 10.05 34.90
C SER A 158 -48.36 10.60 33.47
N ASN A 159 -49.02 11.71 33.15
CA ASN A 159 -48.92 12.35 31.84
C ASN A 159 -47.50 12.85 31.54
N ASN A 160 -46.83 13.43 32.53
CA ASN A 160 -45.45 13.87 32.41
C ASN A 160 -44.49 12.68 32.20
N LEU A 161 -44.69 11.58 32.92
CA LEU A 161 -43.89 10.36 32.79
C LEU A 161 -44.09 9.72 31.42
N GLU A 162 -45.33 9.63 30.93
CA GLU A 162 -45.62 9.13 29.58
C GLU A 162 -44.97 10.00 28.50
N THR A 163 -45.05 11.32 28.64
CA THR A 163 -44.44 12.26 27.70
C THR A 163 -42.91 12.14 27.71
N ALA A 164 -42.30 12.07 28.89
CA ALA A 164 -40.86 11.85 29.03
C ALA A 164 -40.43 10.52 28.41
N ASN A 165 -41.21 9.44 28.60
CA ASN A 165 -40.92 8.13 28.03
C ASN A 165 -41.04 8.13 26.49
N ARG A 166 -42.06 8.81 25.93
CA ARG A 166 -42.19 8.99 24.47
C ARG A 166 -41.01 9.80 23.89
N ASN A 167 -40.65 10.91 24.54
CA ASN A 167 -39.51 11.73 24.13
C ASN A 167 -38.19 10.95 24.19
N TRP A 168 -38.00 10.14 25.23
CA TRP A 168 -36.82 9.29 25.36
C TRP A 168 -36.74 8.24 24.25
N ARG A 169 -37.84 7.53 23.95
CA ARG A 169 -37.89 6.57 22.84
C ARG A 169 -37.65 7.22 21.48
N PHE A 170 -38.16 8.43 21.27
CA PHE A 170 -37.90 9.19 20.05
C PHE A 170 -36.41 9.54 19.92
N ALA A 171 -35.81 10.07 20.98
CA ALA A 171 -34.37 10.39 21.01
C ALA A 171 -33.49 9.15 20.84
N GLU A 172 -33.88 8.00 21.43
CA GLU A 172 -33.20 6.72 21.24
C GLU A 172 -33.29 6.23 19.80
N SER A 173 -34.47 6.29 19.18
CA SER A 173 -34.65 5.94 17.77
C SER A 173 -33.88 6.87 16.83
N GLU A 174 -33.85 8.17 17.11
CA GLU A 174 -33.08 9.15 16.32
C GLU A 174 -31.57 8.90 16.47
N SER A 175 -31.11 8.61 17.69
CA SER A 175 -29.72 8.27 17.95
C SER A 175 -29.31 6.98 17.24
N ALA A 176 -30.14 5.93 17.28
CA ALA A 176 -29.89 4.67 16.58
C ALA A 176 -29.82 4.86 15.07
N ALA A 177 -30.73 5.64 14.48
CA ALA A 177 -30.70 5.97 13.05
C ALA A 177 -29.42 6.73 12.67
N LYS A 178 -28.98 7.67 13.51
CA LYS A 178 -27.73 8.42 13.29
C LYS A 178 -26.50 7.54 13.38
N VAL A 179 -26.44 6.60 14.34
CA VAL A 179 -25.34 5.63 14.45
C VAL A 179 -25.30 4.74 13.20
N GLN A 180 -26.44 4.21 12.76
CA GLN A 180 -26.51 3.38 11.57
C GLN A 180 -26.07 4.14 10.30
N ALA A 181 -26.46 5.41 10.16
CA ALA A 181 -26.01 6.26 9.06
C ALA A 181 -24.49 6.47 9.08
N LEU A 182 -23.91 6.80 10.25
CA LEU A 182 -22.46 6.97 10.40
C LEU A 182 -21.68 5.66 10.18
N GLU A 183 -22.23 4.50 10.58
CA GLU A 183 -21.63 3.20 10.29
C GLU A 183 -21.63 2.90 8.78
N SER A 184 -22.72 3.23 8.08
CA SER A 184 -22.78 3.08 6.62
C SER A 184 -21.80 3.99 5.90
N GLU A 185 -21.66 5.24 6.35
CA GLU A 185 -20.69 6.21 5.82
C GLU A 185 -19.25 5.76 6.06
N ASN A 186 -18.94 5.25 7.27
CA ASN A 186 -17.62 4.68 7.57
C ASN A 186 -17.27 3.49 6.69
N ASN A 187 -18.23 2.61 6.40
CA ASN A 187 -18.01 1.47 5.52
C ASN A 187 -17.74 1.92 4.07
N GLU A 188 -18.45 2.94 3.58
CA GLU A 188 -18.22 3.53 2.27
C GLU A 188 -16.84 4.19 2.18
N ILE A 189 -16.45 5.00 3.18
CA ILE A 189 -15.12 5.61 3.25
C ILE A 189 -14.02 4.54 3.24
N LYS A 190 -14.22 3.44 3.98
CA LYS A 190 -13.27 2.32 4.00
C LYS A 190 -13.13 1.66 2.62
N ALA A 191 -14.23 1.49 1.89
CA ALA A 191 -14.20 0.94 0.53
C ALA A 191 -13.49 1.89 -0.46
N GLN A 192 -13.75 3.19 -0.36
CA GLN A 192 -13.07 4.21 -1.18
C GLN A 192 -11.57 4.25 -0.91
N LEU A 193 -11.16 4.17 0.35
CA LEU A 193 -9.75 4.17 0.74
C LEU A 193 -9.02 2.94 0.19
N GLU A 194 -9.63 1.75 0.26
CA GLU A 194 -9.03 0.53 -0.31
C GLU A 194 -8.93 0.63 -1.84
N ASN A 195 -9.94 1.19 -2.51
CA ASN A 195 -9.89 1.43 -3.95
C ASN A 195 -8.74 2.40 -4.31
N GLU A 196 -8.64 3.55 -3.63
CA GLU A 196 -7.57 4.53 -3.87
C GLU A 196 -6.18 3.92 -3.64
N LYS A 197 -6.03 3.12 -2.58
CA LYS A 197 -4.80 2.39 -2.30
C LYS A 197 -4.46 1.42 -3.44
N SER A 198 -5.42 0.62 -3.89
CA SER A 198 -5.22 -0.33 -4.98
C SER A 198 -4.85 0.37 -6.29
N PHE A 199 -5.51 1.50 -6.60
CA PHE A 199 -5.23 2.32 -7.78
C PHE A 199 -3.80 2.87 -7.72
N LYS A 200 -3.40 3.44 -6.59
CA LYS A 200 -2.06 3.98 -6.39
C LYS A 200 -0.99 2.91 -6.53
N GLU A 201 -1.21 1.71 -5.96
CA GLU A 201 -0.30 0.57 -6.13
C GLU A 201 -0.20 0.12 -7.59
N HIS A 202 -1.32 0.02 -8.31
CA HIS A 202 -1.31 -0.31 -9.73
C HIS A 202 -0.56 0.73 -10.56
N TYR A 203 -0.78 2.02 -10.29
CA TYR A 203 -0.08 3.11 -10.96
C TYR A 203 1.43 3.06 -10.70
N SER A 204 1.85 2.88 -9.45
CA SER A 204 3.26 2.74 -9.10
C SER A 204 3.91 1.54 -9.79
N ARG A 205 3.26 0.37 -9.80
CA ARG A 205 3.79 -0.81 -10.51
C ARG A 205 3.94 -0.55 -12.02
N SER A 206 2.93 0.08 -12.64
CA SER A 206 2.97 0.42 -14.06
C SER A 206 4.11 1.37 -14.39
N LEU A 207 4.36 2.36 -13.52
CA LEU A 207 5.46 3.31 -13.69
C LEU A 207 6.83 2.64 -13.51
N ASP A 208 6.97 1.75 -12.52
CA ASP A 208 8.20 0.96 -12.33
C ASP A 208 8.48 0.04 -13.53
N GLU A 209 7.45 -0.60 -14.08
CA GLU A 209 7.57 -1.45 -15.27
C GLU A 209 7.93 -0.65 -16.52
N ALA A 210 7.28 0.50 -16.74
CA ALA A 210 7.64 1.41 -17.82
C ALA A 210 9.09 1.88 -17.71
N ASN A 211 9.56 2.19 -16.50
CA ASN A 211 10.93 2.63 -16.27
C ASN A 211 11.95 1.50 -16.54
N ARG A 212 11.64 0.26 -16.13
CA ARG A 212 12.48 -0.93 -16.46
C ARG A 212 12.53 -1.17 -17.95
N ASN A 213 11.40 -1.08 -18.65
CA ASN A 213 11.33 -1.26 -20.09
C ASN A 213 12.13 -0.18 -20.83
N TRP A 214 12.05 1.07 -20.38
CA TRP A 214 12.83 2.18 -20.93
C TRP A 214 14.33 1.93 -20.78
N HIS A 215 14.80 1.59 -19.59
CA HIS A 215 16.20 1.25 -19.37
C HIS A 215 16.64 0.03 -20.20
N SER A 216 15.81 -1.01 -20.30
CA SER A 216 16.11 -2.17 -21.14
C SER A 216 16.26 -1.78 -22.62
N ALA A 217 15.38 -0.92 -23.12
CA ALA A 217 15.45 -0.43 -24.51
C ALA A 217 16.68 0.46 -24.74
N GLU A 218 17.06 1.29 -23.77
CA GLU A 218 18.26 2.11 -23.82
C GLU A 218 19.54 1.25 -23.89
N PHE A 219 19.63 0.21 -23.06
CA PHE A 219 20.74 -0.75 -23.10
C PHE A 219 20.80 -1.50 -24.44
N GLU A 220 19.65 -1.94 -24.96
CA GLU A 220 19.60 -2.62 -26.27
C GLU A 220 20.01 -1.68 -27.41
N ALA A 221 19.57 -0.42 -27.38
CA ALA A 221 19.96 0.58 -28.37
C ALA A 221 21.47 0.86 -28.33
N ALA A 222 22.06 1.00 -27.15
CA ALA A 222 23.50 1.18 -26.99
C ALA A 222 24.30 -0.03 -27.50
N ALA A 223 23.82 -1.25 -27.23
CA ALA A 223 24.44 -2.47 -27.73
C ALA A 223 24.41 -2.55 -29.27
N LYS A 224 23.27 -2.19 -29.89
CA LYS A 224 23.12 -2.13 -31.35
C LYS A 224 24.00 -1.05 -31.98
N GLU A 225 24.13 0.13 -31.38
CA GLU A 225 25.01 1.18 -31.91
C GLU A 225 26.49 0.75 -31.84
N ALA A 226 26.91 0.09 -30.75
CA ALA A 226 28.26 -0.46 -30.65
C ALA A 226 28.54 -1.53 -31.71
N GLU A 227 27.55 -2.38 -32.02
CA GLU A 227 27.66 -3.37 -33.09
C GLU A 227 27.71 -2.71 -34.48
N LEU A 228 26.88 -1.70 -34.74
CA LEU A 228 26.95 -0.89 -35.97
C LEU A 228 28.31 -0.22 -36.13
N GLY A 229 28.91 0.28 -35.04
CA GLY A 229 30.26 0.81 -35.04
C GLY A 229 31.30 -0.21 -35.52
N ARG A 230 31.26 -1.44 -34.99
CA ARG A 230 32.14 -2.54 -35.42
C ARG A 230 31.91 -2.94 -36.88
N VAL A 231 30.67 -2.94 -37.35
CA VAL A 231 30.33 -3.25 -38.75
C VAL A 231 30.87 -2.16 -39.69
N ARG A 232 30.73 -0.88 -39.33
CA ARG A 232 31.29 0.24 -40.11
C ARG A 232 32.82 0.15 -40.22
N GLU A 233 33.50 -0.19 -39.12
CA GLU A 233 34.95 -0.38 -39.11
C GLU A 233 35.38 -1.55 -40.03
N ARG A 234 34.70 -2.69 -39.95
CA ARG A 234 34.95 -3.84 -40.84
C ARG A 234 34.70 -3.50 -42.30
N LEU A 235 33.64 -2.75 -42.61
CA LEU A 235 33.35 -2.31 -43.98
C LEU A 235 34.48 -1.43 -44.52
N SER A 236 34.94 -0.47 -43.74
CA SER A 236 36.06 0.41 -44.13
C SER A 236 37.35 -0.38 -44.40
N LEU A 237 37.65 -1.40 -43.60
CA LEU A 237 38.80 -2.30 -43.85
C LEU A 237 38.65 -3.09 -45.16
N VAL A 238 37.45 -3.61 -45.44
CA VAL A 238 37.19 -4.35 -46.69
C VAL A 238 37.30 -3.44 -47.91
N GLU A 239 36.77 -2.22 -47.84
CA GLU A 239 36.89 -1.23 -48.92
C GLU A 239 38.35 -0.87 -49.21
N ALA A 240 39.17 -0.72 -48.17
CA ALA A 240 40.61 -0.50 -48.32
C ALA A 240 41.32 -1.70 -48.97
N GLN A 241 41.02 -2.93 -48.53
CA GLN A 241 41.58 -4.16 -49.12
C GLN A 241 41.20 -4.34 -50.59
N VAL A 242 39.94 -4.05 -50.95
CA VAL A 242 39.48 -4.12 -52.35
C VAL A 242 40.24 -3.10 -53.21
N THR A 243 40.47 -1.89 -52.69
CA THR A 243 41.23 -0.85 -53.40
C THR A 243 42.68 -1.27 -53.61
N GLU A 244 43.35 -1.75 -52.56
CA GLU A 244 44.73 -2.26 -52.64
C GLU A 244 44.85 -3.44 -53.62
N GLN A 245 43.88 -4.36 -53.61
CA GLN A 245 43.86 -5.49 -54.55
C GLN A 245 43.68 -5.04 -56.01
N ALA A 246 42.86 -4.01 -56.25
CA ALA A 246 42.67 -3.44 -57.58
C ALA A 246 43.97 -2.77 -58.09
N GLU A 247 44.66 -2.01 -57.24
CA GLU A 247 45.95 -1.41 -57.56
C GLU A 247 47.02 -2.48 -57.87
N LEU A 248 47.09 -3.53 -57.04
CA LEU A 248 48.02 -4.64 -57.25
C LEU A 248 47.73 -5.40 -58.56
N HIS A 249 46.46 -5.58 -58.91
CA HIS A 249 46.08 -6.16 -60.20
C HIS A 249 46.53 -5.28 -61.37
N ALA A 250 46.30 -3.97 -61.29
CA ALA A 250 46.71 -3.02 -62.32
C ALA A 250 48.25 -3.01 -62.52
N VAL A 251 49.02 -3.04 -61.42
CA VAL A 251 50.48 -3.11 -61.49
C VAL A 251 50.96 -4.43 -62.12
N LYS A 252 50.32 -5.57 -61.78
CA LYS A 252 50.65 -6.86 -62.40
C LYS A 252 50.37 -6.86 -63.90
N GLU A 253 49.25 -6.28 -64.32
CA GLU A 253 48.88 -6.16 -65.73
C GLU A 253 49.88 -5.29 -66.49
N GLN A 254 50.23 -4.11 -65.95
CA GLN A 254 51.26 -3.24 -66.52
C GLN A 254 52.63 -3.92 -66.61
N ASN A 255 53.04 -4.67 -65.59
CA ASN A 255 54.32 -5.40 -65.62
C ASN A 255 54.31 -6.50 -66.69
N THR A 256 53.19 -7.22 -66.84
CA THR A 256 53.02 -8.23 -67.90
C THR A 256 53.12 -7.60 -69.29
N GLU A 257 52.46 -6.45 -69.50
CA GLU A 257 52.55 -5.71 -70.76
C GLU A 257 53.97 -5.19 -71.03
N LEU A 258 54.64 -4.64 -70.00
CA LEU A 258 56.00 -4.13 -70.12
C LEU A 258 57.00 -5.24 -70.45
N GLN A 259 56.87 -6.41 -69.82
CA GLN A 259 57.67 -7.60 -70.16
C GLN A 259 57.42 -8.05 -71.60
N ALA A 260 56.16 -8.08 -72.06
CA ALA A 260 55.83 -8.44 -73.43
C ALA A 260 56.45 -7.44 -74.44
N ARG A 261 56.37 -6.14 -74.17
CA ARG A 261 57.01 -5.10 -74.99
C ARG A 261 58.53 -5.26 -75.02
N TYR A 262 59.15 -5.53 -73.87
CA TYR A 262 60.59 -5.77 -73.78
C TYR A 262 61.02 -6.99 -74.59
N ARG A 263 60.30 -8.13 -74.46
CA ARG A 263 60.51 -9.34 -75.27
C ARG A 263 60.40 -9.03 -76.76
N TYR A 264 59.35 -8.33 -77.17
CA TYR A 264 59.14 -7.97 -78.58
C TYR A 264 60.29 -7.13 -79.14
N GLN A 265 60.68 -6.06 -78.43
CA GLN A 265 61.81 -5.23 -78.85
C GLN A 265 63.10 -6.04 -78.91
N PHE A 266 63.34 -6.91 -77.93
CA PHE A 266 64.50 -7.78 -77.92
C PHE A 266 64.54 -8.71 -79.14
N TYR A 267 63.42 -9.34 -79.49
CA TYR A 267 63.33 -10.21 -80.67
C TYR A 267 63.60 -9.46 -81.96
N LEU A 268 63.07 -8.24 -82.13
CA LEU A 268 63.37 -7.40 -83.30
C LEU A 268 64.87 -7.09 -83.41
N THR A 269 65.51 -6.69 -82.30
CA THR A 269 66.94 -6.41 -82.28
C THR A 269 67.77 -7.66 -82.55
N THR A 270 67.40 -8.80 -81.95
CA THR A 270 68.07 -10.08 -82.19
C THR A 270 67.95 -10.51 -83.64
N HIS A 271 66.75 -10.41 -84.24
CA HIS A 271 66.54 -10.70 -85.65
C HIS A 271 67.45 -9.84 -86.53
N HIS A 272 67.54 -8.53 -86.27
CA HIS A 272 68.43 -7.64 -86.99
C HIS A 272 69.90 -8.08 -86.88
N HIS A 273 70.38 -8.39 -85.68
CA HIS A 273 71.75 -8.87 -85.48
C HIS A 273 72.02 -10.20 -86.18
N VAL A 274 71.06 -11.14 -86.20
CA VAL A 274 71.19 -12.41 -86.94
C VAL A 274 71.35 -12.13 -88.43
N GLN A 275 70.55 -11.21 -88.99
CA GLN A 275 70.71 -10.80 -90.38
C GLN A 275 72.08 -10.17 -90.64
N THR A 276 72.55 -9.26 -89.78
CA THR A 276 73.89 -8.66 -89.92
C THR A 276 74.98 -9.72 -89.88
N LEU A 277 74.89 -10.67 -88.95
CA LEU A 277 75.84 -11.79 -88.84
C LEU A 277 75.88 -12.60 -90.14
N LYS A 278 74.70 -12.91 -90.71
CA LYS A 278 74.60 -13.63 -91.98
C LYS A 278 75.35 -12.90 -93.10
N HIS A 279 75.14 -11.60 -93.26
CA HIS A 279 75.84 -10.80 -94.27
C HIS A 279 77.36 -10.81 -94.05
N MET A 280 77.82 -10.55 -92.81
CA MET A 280 79.25 -10.59 -92.49
C MET A 280 79.90 -11.95 -92.78
N MET A 281 79.19 -13.05 -92.54
CA MET A 281 79.68 -14.40 -92.83
C MET A 281 79.78 -14.66 -94.34
N HIS A 282 78.82 -14.18 -95.13
CA HIS A 282 78.89 -14.24 -96.58
C HIS A 282 80.05 -13.39 -97.13
N ASP A 283 80.21 -12.16 -96.63
CA ASP A 283 81.30 -11.26 -97.01
C ASP A 283 82.66 -11.87 -96.66
N TRP A 284 82.80 -12.47 -95.48
CA TRP A 284 84.04 -13.12 -95.07
C TRP A 284 84.39 -14.29 -95.98
N LYS A 285 83.41 -15.14 -96.31
CA LYS A 285 83.59 -16.23 -97.28
C LYS A 285 84.05 -15.68 -98.63
N ALA A 286 83.38 -14.65 -99.16
CA ALA A 286 83.73 -14.04 -100.44
C ALA A 286 85.16 -13.47 -100.43
N GLN A 287 85.59 -12.83 -99.33
CA GLN A 287 86.96 -12.32 -99.18
C GLN A 287 88.01 -13.45 -99.18
N VAL A 288 87.71 -14.59 -98.57
CA VAL A 288 88.64 -15.74 -98.57
C VAL A 288 88.76 -16.30 -99.98
N VAL A 289 87.65 -16.51 -100.68
CA VAL A 289 87.65 -16.97 -102.09
C VAL A 289 88.40 -16.00 -102.99
N GLN A 290 88.13 -14.70 -102.87
CA GLN A 290 88.82 -13.67 -103.65
C GLN A 290 90.33 -13.67 -103.39
N LYS A 291 90.77 -13.82 -102.13
CA LYS A 291 92.21 -13.91 -101.82
C LYS A 291 92.87 -15.13 -102.45
N ILE A 292 92.19 -16.27 -102.45
CA ILE A 292 92.67 -17.49 -103.10
C ILE A 292 92.80 -17.25 -104.61
N ASP A 293 91.80 -16.65 -105.24
CA ASP A 293 91.83 -16.32 -106.67
C ASP A 293 92.93 -15.30 -107.01
N GLU A 294 93.13 -14.26 -106.17
CA GLU A 294 94.20 -13.27 -106.34
C GLU A 294 95.60 -13.88 -106.18
N GLU A 295 95.79 -14.76 -105.19
CA GLU A 295 97.05 -15.49 -104.98
C GLU A 295 97.33 -16.47 -106.13
N TYR A 296 96.29 -17.13 -106.63
CA TYR A 296 96.34 -18.01 -107.79
C TYR A 296 96.80 -17.28 -109.07
N GLU A 297 96.12 -16.18 -109.46
CA GLU A 297 96.50 -15.40 -110.63
C GLU A 297 97.94 -14.85 -110.52
N LYS A 298 98.35 -14.43 -109.32
CA LYS A 298 99.72 -13.95 -109.07
C LYS A 298 100.78 -15.05 -109.18
N ASN A 299 100.44 -16.29 -108.84
CA ASN A 299 101.36 -17.42 -108.96
C ASN A 299 101.47 -17.90 -110.41
N LYS A 300 100.35 -17.89 -111.16
CA LYS A 300 100.32 -18.14 -112.60
C LYS A 300 101.19 -17.16 -113.39
N GLU A 301 101.19 -15.88 -113.04
CA GLU A 301 102.09 -14.88 -113.65
C GLU A 301 103.57 -15.17 -113.44
N LYS A 302 103.94 -15.84 -112.32
CA LYS A 302 105.34 -16.20 -111.97
C LYS A 302 105.79 -17.53 -112.57
N GLU A 303 104.89 -18.45 -112.86
CA GLU A 303 105.21 -19.76 -113.45
C GLU A 303 105.56 -19.70 -114.95
N ASN A 304 105.33 -18.57 -115.63
CA ASN A 304 105.87 -18.32 -116.97
C ASN A 304 107.41 -18.45 -117.06
N ASP A 305 108.13 -18.47 -115.93
CA ASP A 305 109.59 -18.67 -115.82
C ASP A 305 110.00 -20.09 -115.31
N SER A 306 109.06 -21.03 -115.12
CA SER A 306 109.27 -22.36 -114.51
C SER A 306 109.02 -23.53 -115.48
N ALA A 307 109.80 -24.61 -115.37
CA ALA A 307 109.76 -25.78 -116.28
C ALA A 307 108.87 -26.96 -115.80
N ALA A 308 108.13 -26.80 -114.70
CA ALA A 308 107.20 -27.81 -114.20
C ALA A 308 105.77 -27.42 -114.54
N VAL A 309 105.05 -28.31 -115.26
CA VAL A 309 103.60 -28.16 -115.48
C VAL A 309 102.90 -28.63 -114.21
N VAL A 310 102.65 -27.70 -113.29
CA VAL A 310 101.67 -27.90 -112.22
C VAL A 310 100.29 -27.76 -112.87
N ASP A 311 99.33 -28.60 -112.48
CA ASP A 311 97.95 -28.41 -112.90
C ASP A 311 97.35 -27.25 -112.08
N ASP A 312 97.37 -26.07 -112.68
CA ASP A 312 96.95 -24.82 -112.05
C ASP A 312 95.54 -24.93 -111.44
N GLU A 313 94.59 -25.61 -112.12
CA GLU A 313 93.22 -25.74 -111.62
C GLU A 313 93.14 -26.69 -110.41
N TYR A 314 93.96 -27.74 -110.38
CA TYR A 314 94.06 -28.65 -109.25
C TYR A 314 94.54 -27.91 -107.97
N GLU A 315 95.60 -27.09 -108.06
CA GLU A 315 96.09 -26.35 -106.89
C GLU A 315 95.13 -25.24 -106.46
N ARG A 316 94.39 -24.60 -107.39
CA ARG A 316 93.32 -23.66 -107.05
C ARG A 316 92.18 -24.33 -106.28
N LEU A 317 91.68 -25.47 -106.76
CA LEU A 317 90.62 -26.21 -106.10
C LEU A 317 91.06 -26.71 -104.72
N LYS A 318 92.30 -27.19 -104.59
CA LYS A 318 92.88 -27.58 -103.31
C LYS A 318 92.98 -26.41 -102.32
N ALA A 319 93.39 -25.23 -102.78
CA ALA A 319 93.41 -24.02 -101.95
C ALA A 319 91.98 -23.61 -101.51
N LEU A 320 90.97 -23.78 -102.37
CA LEU A 320 89.57 -23.58 -102.00
C LEU A 320 89.12 -24.56 -100.92
N VAL A 321 89.46 -25.85 -101.03
CA VAL A 321 89.16 -26.86 -100.01
C VAL A 321 89.80 -26.50 -98.67
N GLU A 322 91.09 -26.14 -98.65
CA GLU A 322 91.82 -25.73 -97.44
C GLU A 322 91.24 -24.43 -96.84
N GLY A 323 90.85 -23.48 -97.68
CA GLY A 323 90.20 -22.23 -97.28
C GLY A 323 88.85 -22.46 -96.60
N HIS A 324 88.01 -23.34 -97.15
CA HIS A 324 86.74 -23.72 -96.52
C HIS A 324 86.97 -24.44 -95.19
N ASP A 325 87.94 -25.36 -95.10
CA ASP A 325 88.32 -26.03 -93.85
C ASP A 325 88.76 -25.05 -92.76
N TYR A 326 89.55 -24.04 -93.14
CA TYR A 326 89.96 -22.98 -92.23
C TYR A 326 88.76 -22.17 -91.70
N ILE A 327 87.82 -21.79 -92.57
CA ILE A 327 86.60 -21.07 -92.17
C ILE A 327 85.75 -21.94 -91.24
N ILE A 328 85.47 -23.18 -91.63
CA ILE A 328 84.63 -24.13 -90.86
C ILE A 328 85.20 -24.33 -89.46
N THR A 329 86.51 -24.62 -89.35
CA THR A 329 87.18 -24.86 -88.07
C THR A 329 87.06 -23.65 -87.13
N ASN A 330 87.23 -22.44 -87.66
CA ASN A 330 87.09 -21.22 -86.89
C ASN A 330 85.64 -20.96 -86.45
N ILE A 331 84.65 -21.22 -87.31
CA ILE A 331 83.25 -21.07 -86.95
C ILE A 331 82.87 -22.05 -85.83
N LYS A 332 83.22 -23.35 -85.98
CA LYS A 332 82.96 -24.40 -84.98
C LYS A 332 83.57 -24.07 -83.62
N LYS A 333 84.82 -23.61 -83.57
CA LYS A 333 85.46 -23.15 -82.32
C LYS A 333 84.73 -21.97 -81.67
N GLY A 334 84.18 -21.06 -82.47
CA GLY A 334 83.32 -19.99 -81.97
C GLY A 334 81.99 -20.50 -81.41
N ASN A 335 81.39 -21.51 -82.06
CA ASN A 335 80.12 -22.11 -81.66
C ASN A 335 80.20 -22.77 -80.28
N GLU A 336 81.32 -23.43 -79.94
CA GLU A 336 81.54 -24.00 -78.60
C GLU A 336 81.43 -22.94 -77.50
N LYS A 337 81.96 -21.73 -77.72
CA LYS A 337 81.85 -20.64 -76.74
C LYS A 337 80.41 -20.18 -76.55
N PHE A 338 79.63 -20.11 -77.64
CA PHE A 338 78.21 -19.78 -77.56
C PHE A 338 77.43 -20.86 -76.81
N ALA A 339 77.71 -22.14 -77.06
CA ALA A 339 77.06 -23.25 -76.36
C ALA A 339 77.29 -23.19 -74.85
N THR A 340 78.53 -22.91 -74.40
CA THR A 340 78.83 -22.72 -72.97
C THR A 340 78.07 -21.53 -72.39
N LEU A 341 78.07 -20.38 -73.07
CA LEU A 341 77.35 -19.18 -72.61
C LEU A 341 75.84 -19.42 -72.49
N ILE A 342 75.24 -20.12 -73.45
CA ILE A 342 73.82 -20.49 -73.40
C ILE A 342 73.55 -21.35 -72.16
N LYS A 343 74.39 -22.36 -71.92
CA LYS A 343 74.26 -23.23 -70.76
C LYS A 343 74.35 -22.46 -69.45
N ASP A 344 75.38 -21.62 -69.30
CA ASP A 344 75.58 -20.81 -68.09
C ASP A 344 74.40 -19.87 -67.81
N LEU A 345 73.80 -19.29 -68.86
CA LEU A 345 72.64 -18.41 -68.73
C LEU A 345 71.36 -19.17 -68.35
N ARG A 346 71.17 -20.39 -68.87
CA ARG A 346 69.98 -21.22 -68.59
C ARG A 346 70.05 -21.89 -67.22
N GLU A 347 71.24 -22.21 -66.75
CA GLU A 347 71.49 -22.87 -65.45
C GLU A 347 71.76 -21.87 -64.31
N SER A 348 71.56 -20.57 -64.54
CA SER A 348 71.71 -19.52 -63.53
C SER A 348 70.78 -19.76 -62.32
N GLU A 349 71.30 -19.61 -61.10
CA GLU A 349 70.53 -19.77 -59.85
C GLU A 349 69.36 -18.77 -59.74
N ASP A 350 69.56 -17.56 -60.27
CA ASP A 350 68.55 -16.50 -60.34
C ASP A 350 68.22 -16.20 -61.81
N PRO A 351 67.31 -16.96 -62.44
CA PRO A 351 66.92 -16.70 -63.82
C PRO A 351 66.16 -15.37 -63.90
N THR A 352 66.61 -14.50 -64.79
CA THR A 352 65.98 -13.22 -65.08
C THR A 352 65.45 -13.22 -66.50
N LEU A 353 64.45 -12.38 -66.78
CA LEU A 353 63.98 -12.17 -68.16
C LEU A 353 65.12 -11.80 -69.12
N THR A 354 66.11 -11.06 -68.63
CA THR A 354 67.28 -10.65 -69.41
C THR A 354 68.23 -11.82 -69.70
N SER A 355 68.47 -12.71 -68.73
CA SER A 355 69.31 -13.89 -68.94
C SER A 355 68.67 -14.87 -69.92
N ASP A 356 67.35 -15.08 -69.80
CA ASP A 356 66.59 -15.93 -70.73
C ASP A 356 66.65 -15.40 -72.16
N LEU A 357 66.38 -14.11 -72.35
CA LEU A 357 66.43 -13.49 -73.67
C LEU A 357 67.86 -13.49 -74.23
N ALA A 358 68.88 -13.27 -73.41
CA ALA A 358 70.27 -13.38 -73.84
C ALA A 358 70.62 -14.79 -74.34
N ALA A 359 70.15 -15.84 -73.64
CA ALA A 359 70.29 -17.21 -74.09
C ALA A 359 69.59 -17.45 -75.44
N ASP A 360 68.33 -17.01 -75.60
CA ASP A 360 67.57 -17.12 -76.85
C ASP A 360 68.31 -16.45 -78.03
N ARG A 361 68.95 -15.30 -77.80
CA ARG A 361 69.76 -14.62 -78.83
C ARG A 361 70.97 -15.45 -79.22
N PHE A 362 71.70 -16.00 -78.25
CA PHE A 362 72.87 -16.82 -78.55
C PHE A 362 72.48 -18.12 -79.25
N GLU A 363 71.36 -18.73 -78.91
CA GLU A 363 70.79 -19.88 -79.64
C GLU A 363 70.49 -19.52 -81.09
N ALA A 364 69.89 -18.35 -81.34
CA ALA A 364 69.62 -17.88 -82.71
C ALA A 364 70.92 -17.66 -83.52
N PHE A 365 71.97 -17.08 -82.90
CA PHE A 365 73.28 -16.93 -83.54
C PHE A 365 73.94 -18.28 -83.81
N LEU A 366 73.89 -19.20 -82.85
CA LEU A 366 74.44 -20.54 -82.98
C LEU A 366 73.79 -21.26 -84.16
N SER A 367 72.46 -21.27 -84.22
CA SER A 367 71.69 -21.92 -85.30
C SER A 367 72.03 -21.37 -86.69
N GLU A 368 72.15 -20.04 -86.84
CA GLU A 368 72.51 -19.47 -88.14
C GLU A 368 73.97 -19.76 -88.53
N ARG A 369 74.89 -19.80 -87.56
CA ARG A 369 76.29 -20.19 -87.79
C ARG A 369 76.41 -21.65 -88.19
N GLU A 370 75.63 -22.54 -87.58
CA GLU A 370 75.56 -23.96 -87.94
C GLU A 370 75.05 -24.18 -89.37
N LYS A 371 74.05 -23.40 -89.83
CA LYS A 371 73.62 -23.46 -91.23
C LYS A 371 74.73 -23.07 -92.20
N MET A 372 75.52 -22.05 -91.89
CA MET A 372 76.66 -21.68 -92.73
C MET A 372 77.73 -22.77 -92.75
N VAL A 373 78.02 -23.39 -91.59
CA VAL A 373 78.94 -24.52 -91.53
C VAL A 373 78.46 -25.63 -92.47
N ALA A 374 77.19 -25.99 -92.43
CA ALA A 374 76.62 -27.00 -93.32
C ALA A 374 76.73 -26.62 -94.80
N GLN A 375 76.49 -25.34 -95.15
CA GLN A 375 76.67 -24.84 -96.52
C GLN A 375 78.14 -24.92 -96.98
N LEU A 376 79.08 -24.49 -96.15
CA LEU A 376 80.51 -24.55 -96.45
C LEU A 376 81.03 -25.99 -96.54
N GLU A 377 80.51 -26.90 -95.70
CA GLU A 377 80.82 -28.33 -95.77
C GLU A 377 80.34 -28.93 -97.09
N GLN A 378 79.14 -28.58 -97.55
CA GLN A 378 78.64 -29.01 -98.84
C GLN A 378 79.50 -28.48 -100.01
N GLU A 379 79.77 -27.17 -100.04
CA GLU A 379 80.59 -26.56 -101.09
C GLU A 379 82.01 -27.11 -101.12
N LYS A 380 82.60 -27.38 -99.94
CA LYS A 380 83.88 -28.05 -99.82
C LYS A 380 83.85 -29.43 -100.48
N GLU A 381 82.82 -30.24 -100.23
CA GLU A 381 82.69 -31.57 -100.83
C GLU A 381 82.58 -31.47 -102.36
N GLU A 382 81.83 -30.50 -102.88
CA GLU A 382 81.75 -30.22 -104.33
C GLU A 382 83.14 -29.89 -104.92
N PHE A 383 83.96 -29.10 -104.23
CA PHE A 383 85.35 -28.85 -104.65
C PHE A 383 86.22 -30.11 -104.60
N VAL A 384 86.07 -30.96 -103.57
CA VAL A 384 86.81 -32.23 -103.47
C VAL A 384 86.43 -33.20 -104.60
N GLU A 385 85.15 -33.28 -104.96
CA GLU A 385 84.69 -34.08 -106.10
C GLU A 385 85.33 -33.59 -107.41
N MET A 386 85.35 -32.28 -107.66
CA MET A 386 86.01 -31.71 -108.85
C MET A 386 87.53 -31.97 -108.86
N VAL A 387 88.20 -31.96 -107.70
CA VAL A 387 89.63 -32.32 -107.58
C VAL A 387 89.88 -33.79 -107.95
N ASN A 388 88.93 -34.69 -107.64
CA ASN A 388 89.07 -36.11 -107.94
C ASN A 388 88.71 -36.44 -109.40
N GLU A 389 87.98 -35.56 -110.10
CA GLU A 389 87.56 -35.70 -111.49
C GLU A 389 88.57 -35.13 -112.51
N ASN A 390 89.40 -34.16 -112.10
CA ASN A 390 90.56 -33.64 -112.84
C ASN A 390 91.81 -34.48 -112.53
#